data_AF-A0A1A2MXW8-F1
#
_entry.id   AF-A0A1A2MXW8-F1
#
_cell.length_a   1.000
_cell.length_b   1.000
_cell.length_c   1.000
_cell.angle_alpha   90.00
_cell.angle_beta   90.00
_cell.angle_gamma   90.00
#
_symmetry.space_group_name_H-M   'P 1'
#
loop_
_entity.id
_entity.type
_entity.pdbx_description
1 polymer ?
#
loop_
_entity_poly.entity_id
_entity_poly.type
_entity_poly.pdbx_seq_one_letter_code
_entity_poly.pdbx_strand_id
1 'polypeptide(L)'
;MPPAWESAEERNKATIRRVFAEFVNQGDFSLVDELYRPDVVDHAGLPGAPEGAEGVKYTIAGLREAFPDFHVTIEDISAHDDMVVIHNTWRGTHQGDLLGVAPTGRAFLSVGIVIWRFDEEGRVAERWEHGVASNMFAALGLRMLAPRKGGRSTVEGVRSVVRTVPLNNEKASAWHLLIAELQGPRRRDYEASRRRLGITHEVLRIDPRPDRDYAIVHFETVAPERTRKRWTESQHPFDQWLREQILDIHGEDPWAAPVTSAESAGLTWTAPPRLTPNRPDGSP
;
A
#
# COMPACT_ATOMS: atom_id res chain seq x y z
N MET A 1 -5.96 30.60 -5.72
CA MET A 1 -6.26 30.09 -4.37
C MET A 1 -7.22 28.93 -4.53
N PRO A 2 -6.93 27.73 -4.00
CA PRO A 2 -7.90 26.63 -3.97
C PRO A 2 -9.14 27.04 -3.14
N PRO A 3 -10.33 26.52 -3.44
CA PRO A 3 -11.56 26.89 -2.75
C PRO A 3 -11.49 26.57 -1.25
N ALA A 4 -12.09 27.44 -0.43
CA ALA A 4 -11.93 27.53 1.03
C ALA A 4 -12.53 26.37 1.86
N TRP A 5 -12.75 25.19 1.28
CA TRP A 5 -13.38 24.05 1.97
C TRP A 5 -12.68 22.69 1.77
N GLU A 6 -11.62 22.62 0.97
CA GLU A 6 -10.85 21.38 0.82
C GLU A 6 -9.71 21.35 1.86
N SER A 7 -9.74 20.38 2.79
CA SER A 7 -8.66 20.22 3.78
C SER A 7 -7.33 19.93 3.07
N ALA A 8 -6.20 20.23 3.72
CA ALA A 8 -4.89 19.87 3.20
C ALA A 8 -4.80 18.37 2.84
N GLU A 9 -5.44 17.53 3.65
CA GLU A 9 -5.56 16.09 3.42
C GLU A 9 -6.33 15.72 2.13
N GLU A 10 -7.48 16.36 1.86
CA GLU A 10 -8.23 16.10 0.61
C GLU A 10 -7.46 16.58 -0.62
N ARG A 11 -6.83 17.75 -0.54
CA ARG A 11 -5.93 18.27 -1.58
C ARG A 11 -4.77 17.29 -1.84
N ASN A 12 -4.10 16.82 -0.80
CA ASN A 12 -2.97 15.90 -0.94
C ASN A 12 -3.42 14.55 -1.53
N LYS A 13 -4.60 14.04 -1.13
CA LYS A 13 -5.19 12.85 -1.76
C LYS A 13 -5.50 13.07 -3.24
N ALA A 14 -6.01 14.24 -3.62
CA ALA A 14 -6.23 14.60 -5.01
C ALA A 14 -4.91 14.63 -5.80
N THR A 15 -3.84 15.18 -5.23
CA THR A 15 -2.48 15.13 -5.81
C THR A 15 -2.03 13.69 -6.08
N ILE A 16 -2.15 12.77 -5.11
CA ILE A 16 -1.78 11.36 -5.33
C ILE A 16 -2.64 10.68 -6.39
N ARG A 17 -3.94 10.98 -6.47
CA ARG A 17 -4.79 10.45 -7.54
C ARG A 17 -4.30 10.90 -8.92
N ARG A 18 -3.90 12.17 -9.08
CA ARG A 18 -3.31 12.69 -10.33
C ARG A 18 -1.97 12.04 -10.64
N VAL A 19 -1.09 11.88 -9.65
CA VAL A 19 0.19 11.16 -9.78
C VAL A 19 -0.03 9.78 -10.42
N PHE A 20 -0.97 8.98 -9.92
CA PHE A 20 -1.20 7.66 -10.50
C PHE A 20 -1.94 7.69 -11.83
N ALA A 21 -2.99 8.52 -11.95
CA ALA A 21 -3.83 8.53 -13.14
C ALA A 21 -3.11 9.08 -14.38
N GLU A 22 -2.34 10.16 -14.23
CA GLU A 22 -1.76 10.91 -15.34
C GLU A 22 -0.26 10.58 -15.47
N PHE A 23 0.52 10.78 -14.42
CA PHE A 23 1.96 10.57 -14.49
C PHE A 23 2.34 9.08 -14.59
N VAL A 24 1.90 8.24 -13.66
CA VAL A 24 2.30 6.81 -13.63
C VAL A 24 1.62 6.01 -14.73
N ASN A 25 0.29 6.10 -14.85
CA ASN A 25 -0.49 5.26 -15.76
C ASN A 25 -0.53 5.76 -17.21
N GLN A 26 -0.56 7.08 -17.45
CA GLN A 26 -0.52 7.63 -18.81
C GLN A 26 0.89 7.99 -19.26
N GLY A 27 1.84 8.16 -18.33
CA GLY A 27 3.20 8.58 -18.66
C GLY A 27 3.28 10.08 -18.95
N ASP A 28 2.43 10.89 -18.33
CA ASP A 28 2.54 12.35 -18.46
C ASP A 28 3.61 12.90 -17.49
N PHE A 29 4.85 12.97 -17.99
CA PHE A 29 5.99 13.48 -17.22
C PHE A 29 5.96 15.00 -17.00
N SER A 30 5.09 15.74 -17.69
CA SER A 30 5.02 17.20 -17.58
C SER A 30 4.52 17.67 -16.21
N LEU A 31 3.82 16.80 -15.50
CA LEU A 31 3.22 17.11 -14.19
C LEU A 31 4.21 16.98 -13.03
N VAL A 32 5.37 16.33 -13.22
CA VAL A 32 6.24 16.00 -12.09
C VAL A 32 6.76 17.26 -11.40
N ASP A 33 7.13 18.29 -12.17
CA ASP A 33 7.65 19.54 -11.61
C ASP A 33 6.57 20.39 -10.91
N GLU A 34 5.29 20.09 -11.17
CA GLU A 34 4.14 20.66 -10.45
C GLU A 34 3.88 19.91 -9.13
N LEU A 35 3.88 18.57 -9.17
CA LEU A 35 3.39 17.72 -8.09
C LEU A 35 4.46 17.34 -7.07
N TYR A 36 5.73 17.39 -7.46
CA TYR A 36 6.87 17.00 -6.62
C TYR A 36 7.76 18.20 -6.32
N ARG A 37 8.37 18.19 -5.15
CA ARG A 37 9.51 19.06 -4.89
C ARG A 37 10.67 18.65 -5.80
N PRO A 38 11.46 19.62 -6.32
CA PRO A 38 12.66 19.31 -7.10
C PRO A 38 13.65 18.42 -6.33
N ASP A 39 13.72 18.61 -5.01
CA ASP A 39 14.57 17.89 -4.07
C ASP A 39 13.82 16.79 -3.30
N VAL A 40 12.75 16.22 -3.88
CA VAL A 40 12.04 15.08 -3.27
C VAL A 40 13.01 13.94 -2.94
N VAL A 41 12.87 13.38 -1.74
CA VAL A 41 13.62 12.19 -1.34
C VAL A 41 12.76 10.95 -1.60
N ASP A 42 13.18 10.12 -2.57
CA ASP A 42 12.51 8.85 -2.89
C ASP A 42 13.32 7.66 -2.35
N HIS A 43 12.81 7.04 -1.28
CA HIS A 43 13.44 5.88 -0.64
C HIS A 43 13.16 4.56 -1.39
N ALA A 44 12.37 4.61 -2.46
CA ALA A 44 11.92 3.45 -3.24
C ALA A 44 12.19 3.60 -4.75
N GLY A 45 13.15 4.45 -5.13
CA GLY A 45 13.61 4.59 -6.51
C GLY A 45 14.31 3.32 -7.03
N LEU A 46 14.30 3.11 -8.35
CA LEU A 46 15.07 2.04 -8.96
C LEU A 46 16.59 2.27 -8.75
N PRO A 47 17.40 1.20 -8.70
CA PRO A 47 18.85 1.33 -8.68
C PRO A 47 19.35 2.22 -9.83
N GLY A 48 20.21 3.18 -9.50
CA GLY A 48 20.76 4.14 -10.48
C GLY A 48 19.88 5.37 -10.74
N ALA A 49 18.73 5.49 -10.08
CA ALA A 49 17.93 6.71 -10.13
C ALA A 49 18.73 7.92 -9.60
N PRO A 50 18.70 9.07 -10.31
CA PRO A 50 19.19 10.34 -9.76
C PRO A 50 18.46 10.76 -8.48
N GLU A 51 19.03 11.70 -7.73
CA GLU A 51 18.32 12.33 -6.62
C GLU A 51 17.19 13.26 -7.11
N GLY A 52 16.22 13.55 -6.24
CA GLY A 52 15.17 14.51 -6.54
C GLY A 52 14.11 14.00 -7.52
N ALA A 53 13.39 14.95 -8.11
CA ALA A 53 12.27 14.67 -9.01
C ALA A 53 12.70 13.89 -10.27
N GLU A 54 13.94 14.04 -10.71
CA GLU A 54 14.51 13.30 -11.84
C GLU A 54 14.64 11.80 -11.54
N GLY A 55 14.88 11.41 -10.29
CA GLY A 55 14.86 10.01 -9.85
C GLY A 55 13.49 9.36 -9.99
N VAL A 56 12.43 10.12 -9.68
CA VAL A 56 11.04 9.69 -9.83
C VAL A 56 10.71 9.50 -11.31
N LYS A 57 11.07 10.46 -12.17
CA LYS A 57 10.91 10.35 -13.63
C LYS A 57 11.66 9.13 -14.18
N TYR A 58 12.93 8.96 -13.80
CA TYR A 58 13.76 7.82 -14.21
C TYR A 58 13.08 6.48 -13.88
N THR A 59 12.57 6.35 -12.66
CA THR A 59 11.92 5.11 -12.19
C THR A 59 10.67 4.78 -13.01
N ILE A 60 9.77 5.76 -13.20
CA ILE A 60 8.53 5.53 -13.96
C ILE A 60 8.81 5.31 -15.45
N ALA A 61 9.77 6.03 -16.04
CA ALA A 61 10.17 5.82 -17.43
C ALA A 61 10.68 4.39 -17.67
N GLY A 62 11.60 3.91 -16.82
CA GLY A 62 12.13 2.55 -16.93
C GLY A 62 11.05 1.47 -16.78
N LEU A 63 10.10 1.65 -15.84
CA LEU A 63 8.98 0.72 -15.68
C LEU A 63 8.06 0.71 -16.91
N ARG A 64 7.73 1.87 -17.48
CA ARG A 64 6.85 1.95 -18.66
C ARG A 64 7.51 1.39 -19.92
N GLU A 65 8.83 1.55 -20.06
CA GLU A 65 9.59 0.95 -21.16
C GLU A 65 9.65 -0.58 -21.02
N ALA A 66 9.95 -1.08 -19.82
CA ALA A 66 10.03 -2.51 -19.53
C ALA A 66 8.68 -3.24 -19.60
N PHE A 67 7.60 -2.54 -19.25
CA PHE A 67 6.24 -3.07 -19.14
C PHE A 67 5.27 -2.16 -19.93
N PRO A 68 5.09 -2.38 -21.25
CA PRO A 68 4.25 -1.51 -22.09
C PRO A 68 2.77 -1.48 -21.67
N ASP A 69 2.30 -2.52 -20.98
CA ASP A 69 0.97 -2.65 -20.36
C ASP A 69 0.97 -2.29 -18.86
N PHE A 70 1.97 -1.54 -18.40
CA PHE A 70 2.11 -1.14 -17.01
C PHE A 70 0.89 -0.35 -16.51
N HIS A 71 0.35 -0.80 -15.38
CA HIS A 71 -0.79 -0.15 -14.76
C HIS A 71 -0.76 -0.31 -13.25
N VAL A 72 -1.15 0.75 -12.55
CA VAL A 72 -1.30 0.79 -11.10
C VAL A 72 -2.72 1.18 -10.72
N THR A 73 -3.31 0.39 -9.83
CA THR A 73 -4.62 0.65 -9.22
C THR A 73 -4.45 1.08 -7.77
N ILE A 74 -5.09 2.18 -7.39
CA ILE A 74 -5.24 2.59 -5.99
C ILE A 74 -6.43 1.82 -5.40
N GLU A 75 -6.16 0.92 -4.47
CA GLU A 75 -7.17 0.10 -3.80
C GLU A 75 -7.76 0.84 -2.58
N ASP A 76 -6.85 1.32 -1.72
CA ASP A 76 -6.99 2.07 -0.45
C ASP A 76 -6.44 3.50 -0.58
N ILE A 77 -7.08 4.56 -0.08
CA ILE A 77 -6.41 5.85 0.12
C ILE A 77 -6.84 6.54 1.42
N SER A 78 -5.85 6.92 2.22
CA SER A 78 -6.02 7.66 3.47
C SER A 78 -5.02 8.81 3.55
N ALA A 79 -5.37 9.84 4.31
CA ALA A 79 -4.47 10.95 4.61
C ALA A 79 -4.62 11.34 6.08
N HIS A 80 -3.51 11.82 6.65
CA HIS A 80 -3.43 12.33 8.00
C HIS A 80 -2.32 13.37 8.03
N ASP A 81 -2.61 14.56 8.55
CA ASP A 81 -1.67 15.70 8.58
C ASP A 81 -1.12 16.04 7.17
N ASP A 82 0.20 15.99 7.00
CA ASP A 82 0.91 16.24 5.75
C ASP A 82 1.17 14.95 4.94
N MET A 83 0.54 13.82 5.31
CA MET A 83 0.80 12.54 4.68
C MET A 83 -0.38 11.96 3.91
N VAL A 84 -0.06 11.21 2.86
CA VAL A 84 -1.00 10.36 2.12
C VAL A 84 -0.44 8.96 2.03
N VAL A 85 -1.29 7.98 2.29
CA VAL A 85 -0.95 6.56 2.21
C VAL A 85 -1.95 5.85 1.34
N ILE A 86 -1.44 5.01 0.45
CA ILE A 86 -2.27 4.15 -0.39
C ILE A 86 -1.92 2.68 -0.20
N HIS A 87 -2.93 1.84 -0.36
CA HIS A 87 -2.73 0.45 -0.75
C HIS A 87 -2.94 0.34 -2.26
N ASN A 88 -2.03 -0.31 -2.96
CA ASN A 88 -2.04 -0.32 -4.42
C ASN A 88 -1.68 -1.68 -5.00
N THR A 89 -2.09 -1.87 -6.26
CA THR A 89 -1.74 -3.04 -7.07
C THR A 89 -1.08 -2.57 -8.37
N TRP A 90 0.17 -2.98 -8.58
CA TRP A 90 0.97 -2.72 -9.79
C TRP A 90 0.99 -3.98 -10.65
N ARG A 91 0.86 -3.80 -11.96
CA ARG A 91 0.82 -4.90 -12.94
C ARG A 91 1.59 -4.53 -14.20
N GLY A 92 2.07 -5.55 -14.90
CA GLY A 92 2.66 -5.40 -16.23
C GLY A 92 3.27 -6.70 -16.73
N THR A 93 3.59 -6.75 -18.02
CA THR A 93 4.22 -7.86 -18.73
C THR A 93 5.59 -7.44 -19.22
N HIS A 94 6.62 -8.16 -18.80
CA HIS A 94 8.01 -7.79 -19.08
C HIS A 94 8.35 -7.98 -20.57
N GLN A 95 8.29 -6.89 -21.35
CA GLN A 95 8.47 -6.87 -22.81
C GLN A 95 9.59 -5.93 -23.28
N GLY A 96 10.07 -5.02 -22.43
CA GLY A 96 11.28 -4.24 -22.65
C GLY A 96 12.44 -4.71 -21.77
N ASP A 97 13.60 -4.06 -21.88
CA ASP A 97 14.71 -4.24 -20.94
C ASP A 97 14.40 -3.50 -19.63
N LEU A 98 14.80 -4.08 -18.50
CA LEU A 98 14.80 -3.37 -17.22
C LEU A 98 16.10 -3.63 -16.47
N LEU A 99 16.88 -2.58 -16.22
CA LEU A 99 18.14 -2.68 -15.46
C LEU A 99 19.10 -3.74 -16.04
N GLY A 100 19.15 -3.86 -17.37
CA GLY A 100 19.99 -4.83 -18.07
C GLY A 100 19.43 -6.25 -18.10
N VAL A 101 18.17 -6.44 -17.67
CA VAL A 101 17.46 -7.71 -17.77
C VAL A 101 16.61 -7.70 -19.05
N ALA A 102 16.97 -8.58 -19.99
CA ALA A 102 16.24 -8.76 -21.23
C ALA A 102 14.77 -9.21 -21.01
N PRO A 103 13.86 -8.87 -21.93
CA PRO A 103 12.43 -9.15 -21.78
C PRO A 103 12.15 -10.65 -21.66
N THR A 104 11.36 -11.00 -20.64
CA THR A 104 11.06 -12.41 -20.31
C THR A 104 9.70 -12.88 -20.81
N GLY A 105 8.83 -11.94 -21.20
CA GLY A 105 7.41 -12.20 -21.51
C GLY A 105 6.54 -12.56 -20.31
N ARG A 106 7.06 -12.50 -19.07
CA ARG A 106 6.30 -12.84 -17.86
C ARG A 106 5.56 -11.63 -17.30
N ALA A 107 4.33 -11.87 -16.87
CA ALA A 107 3.55 -10.88 -16.12
C ALA A 107 3.96 -10.84 -14.65
N PHE A 108 3.87 -9.64 -14.05
CA PHE A 108 3.99 -9.43 -12.63
C PHE A 108 2.71 -8.83 -12.01
N LEU A 109 2.60 -9.04 -10.71
CA LEU A 109 1.64 -8.45 -9.79
C LEU A 109 2.44 -8.05 -8.54
N SER A 110 2.44 -6.76 -8.22
CA SER A 110 2.97 -6.23 -6.97
C SER A 110 1.86 -5.57 -6.20
N VAL A 111 1.75 -5.88 -4.91
CA VAL A 111 0.82 -5.28 -3.96
C VAL A 111 1.66 -4.59 -2.90
N GLY A 112 1.41 -3.30 -2.71
CA GLY A 112 2.26 -2.45 -1.89
C GLY A 112 1.47 -1.41 -1.13
N ILE A 113 2.14 -0.88 -0.11
CA ILE A 113 1.74 0.36 0.54
C ILE A 113 2.77 1.41 0.15
N VAL A 114 2.31 2.57 -0.30
CA VAL A 114 3.19 3.69 -0.61
C VAL A 114 2.72 4.90 0.18
N ILE A 115 3.69 5.62 0.73
CA ILE A 115 3.51 6.73 1.65
C ILE A 115 4.19 7.94 1.02
N TRP A 116 3.50 9.07 1.05
CA TRP A 116 4.04 10.36 0.69
C TRP A 116 3.87 11.34 1.82
N ARG A 117 4.89 12.19 2.00
CA ARG A 117 4.83 13.39 2.82
C ARG A 117 4.82 14.62 1.93
N PHE A 118 4.06 15.62 2.32
CA PHE A 118 3.80 16.84 1.56
C PHE A 118 4.40 18.06 2.24
N ASP A 119 4.79 19.05 1.44
CA ASP A 119 5.09 20.40 1.95
C ASP A 119 3.80 21.22 2.16
N GLU A 120 3.94 22.43 2.72
CA GLU A 120 2.82 23.33 2.99
C GLU A 120 2.10 23.75 1.69
N GLU A 121 2.81 23.78 0.56
CA GLU A 121 2.26 24.08 -0.75
C GLU A 121 1.51 22.90 -1.40
N GLY A 122 1.57 21.70 -0.81
CA GLY A 122 0.89 20.50 -1.31
C GLY A 122 1.68 19.74 -2.37
N ARG A 123 3.00 19.91 -2.44
CA ARG A 123 3.91 19.11 -3.27
C ARG A 123 4.52 17.96 -2.47
N VAL A 124 4.78 16.86 -3.15
CA VAL A 124 5.43 15.69 -2.56
C VAL A 124 6.88 16.02 -2.21
N ALA A 125 7.22 15.93 -0.92
CA ALA A 125 8.54 16.17 -0.38
C ALA A 125 9.33 14.87 -0.15
N GLU A 126 8.63 13.76 0.10
CA GLU A 126 9.28 12.50 0.43
C GLU A 126 8.36 11.31 0.13
N ARG A 127 8.96 10.16 -0.25
CA ARG A 127 8.23 8.93 -0.61
C ARG A 127 8.88 7.68 -0.01
N TRP A 128 8.05 6.77 0.49
CA TRP A 128 8.45 5.43 0.94
C TRP A 128 7.54 4.35 0.38
N GLU A 129 8.08 3.15 0.21
CA GLU A 129 7.32 1.98 -0.22
C GLU A 129 7.56 0.79 0.72
N HIS A 130 6.48 0.10 1.04
CA HIS A 130 6.51 -1.17 1.73
C HIS A 130 5.79 -2.24 0.91
N GLY A 131 6.57 -3.19 0.38
CA GLY A 131 6.03 -4.37 -0.29
C GLY A 131 5.20 -5.23 0.67
N VAL A 132 3.97 -5.56 0.25
CA VAL A 132 3.11 -6.54 0.91
C VAL A 132 3.29 -7.90 0.25
N ALA A 133 3.25 -7.94 -1.09
CA ALA A 133 3.56 -9.11 -1.89
C ALA A 133 4.01 -8.66 -3.29
N SER A 134 5.08 -9.24 -3.82
CA SER A 134 5.51 -8.93 -5.19
C SER A 134 6.09 -10.16 -5.83
N ASN A 135 5.77 -10.40 -7.10
CA ASN A 135 6.48 -11.37 -7.94
C ASN A 135 7.32 -10.69 -9.03
N MET A 136 7.52 -9.36 -8.97
CA MET A 136 8.22 -8.61 -10.03
C MET A 136 9.63 -9.16 -10.29
N PHE A 137 10.45 -9.33 -9.26
CA PHE A 137 11.79 -9.92 -9.42
C PHE A 137 11.74 -11.35 -9.98
N ALA A 138 10.72 -12.14 -9.63
CA ALA A 138 10.54 -13.47 -10.22
C ALA A 138 10.14 -13.39 -11.70
N ALA A 139 9.32 -12.41 -12.09
CA ALA A 139 8.96 -12.15 -13.48
C ALA A 139 10.21 -11.76 -14.28
N LEU A 140 11.08 -10.92 -13.72
CA LEU A 140 12.40 -10.55 -14.26
C LEU A 140 13.42 -11.72 -14.27
N GLY A 141 13.07 -12.91 -13.76
CA GLY A 141 14.01 -14.04 -13.68
C GLY A 141 15.04 -13.94 -12.55
N LEU A 142 14.99 -12.88 -11.73
CA LEU A 142 15.84 -12.63 -10.57
C LEU A 142 15.35 -13.39 -9.32
N ARG A 143 15.21 -14.69 -9.47
CA ARG A 143 14.51 -15.57 -8.51
C ARG A 143 15.15 -15.64 -7.12
N MET A 144 16.43 -15.32 -6.98
CA MET A 144 17.12 -15.22 -5.68
C MET A 144 16.71 -13.98 -4.87
N LEU A 145 16.17 -12.94 -5.54
CA LEU A 145 15.70 -11.70 -4.92
C LEU A 145 14.17 -11.69 -4.71
N ALA A 146 13.47 -12.75 -5.11
CA ALA A 146 12.02 -12.84 -4.99
C ALA A 146 11.59 -13.23 -3.56
N PRO A 147 10.60 -12.56 -2.95
CA PRO A 147 10.05 -12.98 -1.66
C PRO A 147 9.44 -14.40 -1.76
N ARG A 148 9.57 -15.21 -0.69
CA ARG A 148 9.05 -16.58 -0.67
C ARG A 148 7.53 -16.59 -0.85
N LYS A 149 7.02 -17.46 -1.73
CA LYS A 149 5.58 -17.64 -1.99
C LYS A 149 4.79 -17.87 -0.70
N GLY A 150 4.04 -16.86 -0.27
CA GLY A 150 2.80 -17.08 0.49
C GLY A 150 1.69 -17.33 -0.51
N GLY A 151 1.12 -18.53 -0.56
CA GLY A 151 0.01 -18.83 -1.46
C GLY A 151 -1.18 -17.92 -1.15
N ARG A 152 -1.53 -17.01 -2.06
CA ARG A 152 -2.69 -16.13 -1.91
C ARG A 152 -3.78 -16.61 -2.85
N SER A 153 -4.95 -16.93 -2.29
CA SER A 153 -6.18 -17.09 -3.05
C SER A 153 -6.81 -15.70 -3.18
N THR A 154 -6.95 -15.20 -4.40
CA THR A 154 -7.77 -14.01 -4.66
C THR A 154 -9.23 -14.40 -4.44
N VAL A 155 -9.79 -14.06 -3.27
CA VAL A 155 -11.23 -14.17 -3.02
C VAL A 155 -11.88 -12.93 -3.62
N GLU A 156 -12.88 -13.13 -4.47
CA GLU A 156 -13.62 -12.05 -5.13
C GLU A 156 -14.34 -11.19 -4.07
N GLY A 157 -14.28 -9.86 -4.22
CA GLY A 157 -14.93 -8.91 -3.30
C GLY A 157 -14.16 -8.55 -2.02
N VAL A 158 -12.91 -8.99 -1.87
CA VAL A 158 -12.03 -8.54 -0.78
C VAL A 158 -11.61 -7.08 -0.99
N ARG A 159 -11.83 -6.25 0.02
CA ARG A 159 -11.40 -4.85 0.06
C ARG A 159 -10.22 -4.69 1.00
N SER A 160 -9.36 -3.75 0.66
CA SER A 160 -8.21 -3.40 1.49
C SER A 160 -8.53 -2.18 2.34
N VAL A 161 -8.02 -2.17 3.55
CA VAL A 161 -8.07 -1.03 4.46
C VAL A 161 -6.65 -0.75 4.89
N VAL A 162 -6.14 0.45 4.60
CA VAL A 162 -4.85 0.93 5.08
C VAL A 162 -5.02 2.15 5.97
N ARG A 163 -4.30 2.17 7.09
CA ARG A 163 -4.24 3.31 8.01
C ARG A 163 -2.80 3.57 8.40
N THR A 164 -2.45 4.84 8.45
CA THR A 164 -1.23 5.32 9.08
C THR A 164 -1.63 6.13 10.28
N VAL A 165 -1.08 5.75 11.44
CA VAL A 165 -1.54 6.25 12.73
C VAL A 165 -0.31 6.68 13.51
N PRO A 166 -0.26 7.92 14.01
CA PRO A 166 0.85 8.34 14.84
C PRO A 166 0.91 7.50 16.12
N LEU A 167 2.13 7.21 16.58
CA LEU A 167 2.35 6.66 17.92
C LEU A 167 2.44 7.81 18.92
N ASN A 168 1.80 7.68 20.09
CA ASN A 168 2.06 8.63 21.18
C ASN A 168 3.55 8.66 21.51
N ASN A 169 4.05 9.85 21.87
CA ASN A 169 5.46 10.01 22.21
C ASN A 169 5.83 9.01 23.30
N GLU A 170 6.98 8.34 23.18
CA GLU A 170 7.46 7.27 24.07
C GLU A 170 6.74 5.91 23.95
N LYS A 171 5.64 5.79 23.19
CA LYS A 171 4.87 4.53 23.05
C LYS A 171 5.38 3.60 21.94
N ALA A 172 6.45 3.94 21.23
CA ALA A 172 7.06 3.05 20.22
C ALA A 172 7.45 1.67 20.80
N SER A 173 8.01 1.65 22.02
CA SER A 173 8.33 0.39 22.71
C SER A 173 7.07 -0.39 23.09
N ALA A 174 6.02 0.30 23.53
CA ALA A 174 4.74 -0.33 23.88
C ALA A 174 4.08 -0.98 22.65
N TRP A 175 4.15 -0.33 21.49
CA TRP A 175 3.68 -0.91 20.23
C TRP A 175 4.44 -2.20 19.88
N HIS A 176 5.77 -2.20 19.96
CA HIS A 176 6.57 -3.40 19.70
C HIS A 176 6.20 -4.55 20.64
N LEU A 177 5.99 -4.27 21.93
CA LEU A 177 5.55 -5.26 22.91
C LEU A 177 4.16 -5.80 22.59
N LEU A 178 3.21 -4.93 22.21
CA LEU A 178 1.88 -5.35 21.79
C LEU A 178 1.95 -6.31 20.60
N ILE A 179 2.73 -5.98 19.56
CA ILE A 179 2.90 -6.86 18.40
C ILE A 179 3.52 -8.19 18.80
N ALA A 180 4.53 -8.18 19.66
CA ALA A 180 5.14 -9.40 20.19
C ALA A 180 4.12 -10.27 20.95
N GLU A 181 3.25 -9.66 21.76
CA GLU A 181 2.16 -10.38 22.43
C GLU A 181 1.15 -10.99 21.46
N LEU A 182 0.73 -10.22 20.45
CA LEU A 182 -0.21 -10.66 19.41
C LEU A 182 0.34 -11.78 18.54
N GLN A 183 1.66 -11.83 18.31
CA GLN A 183 2.31 -12.90 17.54
C GLN A 183 2.75 -14.08 18.40
N GLY A 184 2.82 -13.91 19.72
CA GLY A 184 3.25 -14.92 20.68
C GLY A 184 2.11 -15.38 21.60
N PRO A 185 2.14 -14.99 22.89
CA PRO A 185 1.25 -15.53 23.92
C PRO A 185 -0.25 -15.37 23.63
N ARG A 186 -0.65 -14.32 22.91
CA ARG A 186 -2.05 -14.02 22.58
C ARG A 186 -2.45 -14.37 21.15
N ARG A 187 -1.57 -15.04 20.40
CA ARG A 187 -1.78 -15.35 18.97
C ARG A 187 -3.10 -16.07 18.67
N ARG A 188 -3.48 -17.03 19.51
CA ARG A 188 -4.73 -17.80 19.30
C ARG A 188 -5.97 -16.91 19.42
N ASP A 189 -6.01 -16.05 20.43
CA ASP A 189 -7.12 -15.11 20.64
C ASP A 189 -7.16 -14.07 19.52
N TYR A 190 -5.99 -13.60 19.08
CA TYR A 190 -5.87 -12.66 17.99
C TYR A 190 -6.32 -13.24 16.64
N GLU A 191 -5.92 -14.47 16.31
CA GLU A 191 -6.42 -15.19 15.13
C GLU A 191 -7.93 -15.43 15.21
N ALA A 192 -8.46 -15.75 16.39
CA ALA A 192 -9.90 -15.92 16.59
C ALA A 192 -10.65 -14.59 16.41
N SER A 193 -10.13 -13.49 16.92
CA SER A 193 -10.67 -12.14 16.72
C SER A 193 -10.75 -11.79 15.24
N ARG A 194 -9.64 -11.92 14.51
CA ARG A 194 -9.59 -11.64 13.06
C ARG A 194 -10.58 -12.47 12.26
N ARG A 195 -10.74 -13.76 12.59
CA ARG A 195 -11.78 -14.62 11.99
C ARG A 195 -13.20 -14.11 12.26
N ARG A 196 -13.52 -13.68 13.50
CA ARG A 196 -14.84 -13.10 13.83
C ARG A 196 -15.08 -11.79 13.07
N LEU A 197 -14.04 -10.98 12.92
CA LEU A 197 -14.06 -9.70 12.21
C LEU A 197 -14.12 -9.86 10.68
N GLY A 198 -13.83 -11.06 10.16
CA GLY A 198 -13.80 -11.33 8.72
C GLY A 198 -12.51 -10.84 8.04
N ILE A 199 -11.45 -10.64 8.82
CA ILE A 199 -10.14 -10.21 8.33
C ILE A 199 -9.39 -11.43 7.78
N THR A 200 -9.01 -11.38 6.50
CA THR A 200 -8.34 -12.49 5.80
C THR A 200 -6.83 -12.34 5.75
N HIS A 201 -6.35 -11.10 5.76
CA HIS A 201 -4.94 -10.76 5.75
C HIS A 201 -4.71 -9.49 6.52
N GLU A 202 -3.56 -9.37 7.15
CA GLU A 202 -3.19 -8.20 7.93
C GLU A 202 -1.68 -8.06 8.01
N VAL A 203 -1.21 -6.83 7.89
CA VAL A 203 0.18 -6.43 8.01
C VAL A 203 0.23 -5.24 8.95
N LEU A 204 1.03 -5.37 10.00
CA LEU A 204 1.33 -4.31 10.96
C LEU A 204 2.80 -3.97 10.84
N ARG A 205 3.13 -2.69 10.62
CA ARG A 205 4.50 -2.21 10.53
C ARG A 205 4.67 -0.91 11.29
N ILE A 206 5.86 -0.74 11.87
CA ILE A 206 6.34 0.57 12.29
C ILE A 206 7.09 1.20 11.13
N ASP A 207 6.87 2.49 11.00
CA ASP A 207 7.53 3.37 10.07
C ASP A 207 8.21 4.47 10.89
N PRO A 208 9.50 4.28 11.25
CA PRO A 208 10.21 5.21 12.12
C PRO A 208 10.54 6.49 11.36
N ARG A 209 10.24 7.65 11.96
CA ARG A 209 10.51 8.97 11.37
C ARG A 209 11.31 9.87 12.30
N PRO A 210 12.04 10.88 11.77
CA PRO A 210 12.81 11.80 12.59
C PRO A 210 12.00 12.59 13.61
N ASP A 211 10.73 12.86 13.32
CA ASP A 211 9.80 13.65 14.11
C ASP A 211 8.89 12.80 15.01
N ARG A 212 8.31 11.71 14.48
CA ARG A 212 7.44 10.80 15.23
C ARG A 212 7.32 9.42 14.57
N ASP A 213 7.30 8.35 15.37
CA ASP A 213 7.04 7.02 14.81
C ASP A 213 5.57 6.85 14.42
N TYR A 214 5.33 6.17 13.30
CA TYR A 214 4.00 5.82 12.83
C TYR A 214 3.80 4.31 12.80
N ALA A 215 2.56 3.87 13.06
CA ALA A 215 2.12 2.53 12.75
C ALA A 215 1.35 2.53 11.43
N ILE A 216 1.78 1.68 10.51
CA ILE A 216 1.03 1.35 9.30
C ILE A 216 0.29 0.05 9.56
N VAL A 217 -1.02 0.12 9.40
CA VAL A 217 -1.92 -1.01 9.57
C VAL A 217 -2.62 -1.24 8.26
N HIS A 218 -2.43 -2.43 7.70
CA HIS A 218 -3.16 -2.88 6.54
C HIS A 218 -3.91 -4.15 6.88
N PHE A 219 -5.17 -4.24 6.46
CA PHE A 219 -5.91 -5.50 6.49
C PHE A 219 -6.89 -5.62 5.34
N GLU A 220 -7.24 -6.87 5.04
CA GLU A 220 -8.19 -7.24 3.99
C GLU A 220 -9.47 -7.80 4.58
N THR A 221 -10.61 -7.35 4.07
CA THR A 221 -11.95 -7.84 4.45
C THR A 221 -12.95 -7.67 3.30
N VAL A 222 -13.91 -8.59 3.20
CA VAL A 222 -14.99 -8.51 2.21
C VAL A 222 -16.04 -7.43 2.50
N ALA A 223 -16.07 -6.89 3.73
CA ALA A 223 -17.06 -5.89 4.14
C ALA A 223 -16.50 -4.93 5.20
N PRO A 224 -15.73 -3.89 4.80
CA PRO A 224 -15.03 -3.02 5.73
C PRO A 224 -15.93 -2.36 6.78
N GLU A 225 -17.09 -1.82 6.38
CA GLU A 225 -18.03 -1.21 7.32
C GLU A 225 -18.62 -2.23 8.32
N ARG A 226 -18.85 -3.46 7.88
CA ARG A 226 -19.31 -4.53 8.76
C ARG A 226 -18.20 -4.97 9.72
N THR A 227 -16.97 -5.07 9.23
CA THR A 227 -15.78 -5.37 10.05
C THR A 227 -15.59 -4.30 11.11
N ARG A 228 -15.66 -3.02 10.74
CA ARG A 228 -15.58 -1.86 11.64
C ARG A 228 -16.68 -1.90 12.70
N LYS A 229 -17.94 -2.07 12.30
CA LYS A 229 -19.07 -2.18 13.24
C LYS A 229 -18.87 -3.33 14.24
N ARG A 230 -18.46 -4.51 13.76
CA ARG A 230 -18.17 -5.66 14.61
C ARG A 230 -17.02 -5.38 15.57
N TRP A 231 -15.98 -4.69 15.12
CA TRP A 231 -14.87 -4.27 15.96
C TRP A 231 -15.36 -3.36 17.08
N THR A 232 -16.05 -2.26 16.74
CA THR A 232 -16.50 -1.26 17.73
C THR A 232 -17.51 -1.81 18.73
N GLU A 233 -18.37 -2.75 18.30
CA GLU A 233 -19.43 -3.31 19.16
C GLU A 233 -19.01 -4.59 19.91
N SER A 234 -17.84 -5.16 19.61
CA SER A 234 -17.43 -6.45 20.19
C SER A 234 -17.32 -6.39 21.71
N GLN A 235 -18.05 -7.28 22.40
CA GLN A 235 -17.99 -7.50 23.84
C GLN A 235 -17.07 -8.67 24.23
N HIS A 236 -16.30 -9.22 23.27
CA HIS A 236 -15.38 -10.30 23.58
C HIS A 236 -14.23 -9.75 24.45
N PRO A 237 -13.85 -10.41 25.56
CA PRO A 237 -12.85 -9.87 26.50
C PRO A 237 -11.52 -9.51 25.83
N PHE A 238 -11.05 -10.35 24.89
CA PHE A 238 -9.85 -10.06 24.11
C PHE A 238 -9.98 -8.80 23.23
N ASP A 239 -11.14 -8.57 22.59
CA ASP A 239 -11.32 -7.43 21.70
C ASP A 239 -11.41 -6.12 22.50
N GLN A 240 -12.02 -6.16 23.69
CA GLN A 240 -12.04 -5.04 24.65
C GLN A 240 -10.63 -4.71 25.14
N TRP A 241 -9.87 -5.71 25.59
CA TRP A 241 -8.48 -5.55 25.99
C TRP A 241 -7.62 -4.95 24.87
N LEU A 242 -7.75 -5.46 23.64
CA LEU A 242 -6.96 -4.96 22.51
C LEU A 242 -7.29 -3.50 22.19
N ARG A 243 -8.57 -3.10 22.23
CA ARG A 243 -8.97 -1.69 22.08
C ARG A 243 -8.36 -0.79 23.14
N GLU A 244 -8.30 -1.23 24.40
CA GLU A 244 -7.66 -0.48 25.47
C GLU A 244 -6.16 -0.26 25.23
N GLN A 245 -5.44 -1.30 24.75
CA GLN A 245 -4.03 -1.16 24.39
C GLN A 245 -3.83 -0.18 23.23
N ILE A 246 -4.67 -0.29 22.20
CA ILE A 246 -4.68 0.59 21.04
C ILE A 246 -4.88 2.05 21.47
N LEU A 247 -5.89 2.31 22.31
CA LEU A 247 -6.20 3.65 22.81
C LEU A 247 -5.05 4.22 23.65
N ASP A 248 -4.39 3.42 24.48
CA ASP A 248 -3.21 3.87 25.24
C ASP A 248 -2.02 4.23 24.33
N ILE A 249 -1.77 3.45 23.29
CA ILE A 249 -0.63 3.64 22.39
C ILE A 249 -0.84 4.82 21.43
N HIS A 250 -2.04 4.97 20.89
CA HIS A 250 -2.32 5.94 19.83
C HIS A 250 -3.09 7.18 20.32
N GLY A 251 -3.75 7.11 21.48
CA GLY A 251 -4.66 8.14 21.98
C GLY A 251 -6.07 8.08 21.38
N GLU A 252 -6.22 7.42 20.23
CA GLU A 252 -7.47 7.14 19.55
C GLU A 252 -7.53 5.70 19.03
N ASP A 253 -8.71 5.24 18.63
CA ASP A 253 -8.88 3.95 17.95
C ASP A 253 -8.95 4.18 16.42
N PRO A 254 -7.82 4.08 15.70
CA PRO A 254 -7.80 4.31 14.26
C PRO A 254 -8.56 3.24 13.47
N TRP A 255 -8.93 2.12 14.10
CA TRP A 255 -9.74 1.06 13.50
C TRP A 255 -11.25 1.31 13.64
N ALA A 256 -11.66 2.30 14.42
CA ALA A 256 -13.07 2.69 14.58
C ALA A 256 -13.55 3.71 13.54
N ALA A 257 -12.62 4.42 12.89
CA ALA A 257 -12.90 5.44 11.88
C ALA A 257 -13.46 4.85 10.58
N PRO A 258 -14.36 5.56 9.85
CA PRO A 258 -14.92 5.08 8.58
C PRO A 258 -13.85 4.76 7.54
N VAL A 259 -14.16 3.87 6.60
CA VAL A 259 -13.28 3.65 5.45
C VAL A 259 -13.60 4.62 4.33
N THR A 260 -12.67 5.52 4.01
CA THR A 260 -12.70 6.32 2.79
C THR A 260 -12.29 5.47 1.59
N SER A 261 -13.16 4.57 1.15
CA SER A 261 -12.87 3.69 0.01
C SER A 261 -12.70 4.47 -1.29
N ALA A 262 -11.78 4.03 -2.16
CA ALA A 262 -11.68 4.47 -3.56
C ALA A 262 -12.90 4.08 -4.43
N GLU A 263 -13.79 3.21 -3.93
CA GLU A 263 -14.96 2.72 -4.68
C GLU A 263 -15.99 3.78 -5.06
N SER A 264 -16.02 4.93 -4.39
CA SER A 264 -16.84 6.07 -4.83
C SER A 264 -16.42 6.62 -6.20
N ALA A 265 -15.34 6.12 -6.81
CA ALA A 265 -14.83 6.51 -8.13
C ALA A 265 -15.07 5.49 -9.28
N GLY A 266 -15.83 4.40 -9.07
CA GLY A 266 -16.31 3.56 -10.19
C GLY A 266 -15.29 2.62 -10.86
N LEU A 267 -14.23 2.21 -10.16
CA LEU A 267 -13.25 1.24 -10.67
C LEU A 267 -13.63 -0.19 -10.25
N THR A 268 -14.48 -0.86 -11.04
CA THR A 268 -14.74 -2.31 -10.91
C THR A 268 -13.67 -3.11 -11.63
N TRP A 269 -12.96 -3.99 -10.90
CA TRP A 269 -12.05 -4.99 -11.46
C TRP A 269 -12.81 -6.27 -11.83
N THR A 270 -12.63 -6.74 -13.06
CA THR A 270 -13.01 -8.10 -13.49
C THR A 270 -11.73 -8.92 -13.65
N ALA A 271 -11.64 -10.09 -13.02
CA ALA A 271 -10.50 -10.97 -13.19
C ALA A 271 -10.30 -11.35 -14.67
N PRO A 272 -9.11 -11.14 -15.27
CA PRO A 272 -8.84 -11.70 -16.58
C PRO A 272 -8.91 -13.23 -16.50
N PRO A 273 -9.49 -13.91 -17.50
CA PRO A 273 -9.63 -15.36 -17.51
C PRO A 273 -8.25 -16.00 -17.34
N ARG A 274 -8.18 -17.00 -16.45
CA ARG A 274 -6.94 -17.72 -16.09
C ARG A 274 -6.12 -17.98 -17.35
N LEU A 275 -4.88 -17.48 -17.38
CA LEU A 275 -3.88 -17.96 -18.33
C LEU A 275 -3.63 -19.44 -18.02
N THR A 276 -4.36 -20.32 -18.70
CA THR A 276 -4.07 -21.74 -18.74
C THR A 276 -2.64 -21.89 -19.26
N PRO A 277 -1.74 -22.57 -18.55
CA PRO A 277 -0.49 -22.98 -19.15
C PRO A 277 -0.84 -23.93 -20.30
N ASN A 278 -0.53 -23.54 -21.53
CA ASN A 278 -0.40 -24.50 -22.62
C ASN A 278 0.65 -25.52 -22.16
N ARG A 279 0.20 -26.74 -21.84
CA ARG A 279 1.08 -27.91 -21.83
C ARG A 279 1.38 -28.22 -23.29
N PRO A 280 2.65 -28.21 -23.73
CA PRO A 280 3.01 -28.97 -24.89
C PRO A 280 2.95 -30.45 -24.51
N ASP A 281 2.06 -31.14 -25.21
CA ASP A 281 2.27 -32.46 -25.82
C ASP A 281 2.24 -33.70 -24.91
N GLY A 282 1.33 -34.63 -25.24
CA GLY A 282 1.39 -36.04 -24.82
C GLY A 282 2.70 -36.69 -25.30
N SER A 283 3.17 -37.82 -24.81
CA SER A 283 2.59 -39.06 -24.28
C SER A 283 3.81 -39.96 -23.93
N PRO A 284 3.66 -41.18 -23.38
CA PRO A 284 2.46 -41.87 -22.89
C PRO A 284 2.32 -41.85 -21.36
#